data_AF-A0ABD5QQF6-F1
#
_entry.id   AF-A0ABD5QQF6-F1
#
_cell.length_a   1.000
_cell.length_b   1.000
_cell.length_c   1.000
_cell.angle_alpha   90.00
_cell.angle_beta   90.00
_cell.angle_gamma   90.00
#
_symmetry.space_group_name_H-M   'P 1'
#
loop_
_entity.id
_entity.type
_entity.pdbx_description
1 polymer ?
#
loop_
_entity_poly.entity_id
_entity_poly.type
_entity_poly.pdbx_seq_one_letter_code
_entity_poly.pdbx_strand_id
1 'polypeptide(L)' 'MSEERKGLSDGVDESRGDPRVVLAMNAVLSLWLGWTIVWGLDLLGVMEYGPTTVAGVALAIFAVTYVVVLR' A
#
# COMPACT_ATOMS: atom_id res chain seq x y z
N MET A 1 20.28 -5.85 -26.59
CA MET A 1 20.28 -5.56 -25.13
C MET A 1 20.00 -4.09 -24.78
N SER A 2 20.43 -3.09 -25.58
CA SER A 2 20.13 -1.66 -25.32
C SER A 2 18.77 -1.21 -25.87
N GLU A 3 18.35 -1.72 -27.03
CA GLU A 3 17.05 -1.38 -27.63
C GLU A 3 15.84 -1.96 -26.86
N GLU A 4 15.92 -3.19 -26.35
CA GLU A 4 14.87 -3.79 -25.50
C GLU A 4 14.60 -2.99 -24.22
N ARG A 5 15.65 -2.44 -23.60
CA ARG A 5 15.48 -1.59 -22.41
C ARG A 5 14.80 -0.26 -22.72
N LYS A 6 15.03 0.29 -23.92
CA LYS A 6 14.39 1.52 -24.37
C LYS A 6 12.90 1.28 -24.68
N GLY A 7 12.58 0.19 -25.38
CA GLY A 7 11.18 -0.19 -25.63
C GLY A 7 10.38 -0.52 -24.37
N LEU A 8 11.01 -1.12 -23.35
CA LEU A 8 10.38 -1.36 -22.05
C LEU A 8 10.14 -0.05 -21.26
N SER A 9 11.12 0.87 -21.23
CA SER A 9 10.99 2.18 -20.58
C SER A 9 9.88 3.00 -21.20
N ASP A 10 9.86 3.10 -22.54
CA ASP A 10 8.84 3.85 -23.28
C ASP A 10 7.44 3.29 -23.00
N GLY A 11 7.28 1.96 -22.87
CA GLY A 11 6.01 1.32 -22.52
C GLY A 11 5.55 1.56 -21.07
N VAL A 12 6.47 1.77 -20.13
CA VAL A 12 6.15 2.11 -18.73
C VAL A 12 5.78 3.58 -18.59
N ASP A 13 6.50 4.46 -19.30
CA ASP A 13 6.29 5.91 -19.26
C ASP A 13 4.99 6.34 -19.98
N GLU A 14 4.58 5.62 -21.04
CA GLU A 14 3.32 5.88 -21.76
C GLU A 14 2.10 5.29 -21.04
N SER A 15 2.30 4.34 -20.11
CA SER A 15 1.22 3.73 -19.33
C SER A 15 0.70 4.70 -18.29
N ARG A 16 -0.30 5.53 -18.66
CA ARG A 16 -1.17 6.21 -17.70
C ARG A 16 -1.86 5.14 -16.84
N GLY A 17 -1.25 4.81 -15.72
CA GLY A 17 -1.73 3.77 -14.81
C GLY A 17 -3.18 4.00 -14.41
N ASP A 18 -3.98 2.92 -14.43
CA ASP A 18 -5.40 2.99 -14.04
C ASP A 18 -5.50 3.41 -12.55
N PRO A 19 -6.15 4.55 -12.25
CA PRO A 19 -6.32 5.02 -10.86
C PRO A 19 -6.97 3.98 -9.94
N ARG A 20 -7.78 3.07 -10.48
CA ARG A 20 -8.42 1.99 -9.71
C ARG A 20 -7.41 0.98 -9.19
N VAL A 21 -6.41 0.65 -10.00
CA VAL A 21 -5.34 -0.29 -9.62
C VAL A 21 -4.49 0.32 -8.51
N VAL A 22 -4.15 1.60 -8.62
CA VAL A 22 -3.38 2.30 -7.59
C VAL A 22 -4.16 2.31 -6.27
N LEU A 23 -5.46 2.61 -6.31
CA LEU A 23 -6.30 2.61 -5.11
C LEU A 23 -6.43 1.21 -4.49
N ALA A 24 -6.64 0.17 -5.31
CA ALA A 24 -6.72 -1.20 -4.86
C ALA A 24 -5.39 -1.67 -4.23
N MET A 25 -4.27 -1.32 -4.87
CA MET A 25 -2.94 -1.66 -4.36
C MET A 25 -2.65 -0.92 -3.06
N ASN A 26 -3.05 0.35 -2.92
CA ASN A 26 -2.95 1.07 -1.66
C ASN A 26 -3.72 0.35 -0.53
N ALA A 27 -4.92 -0.17 -0.81
CA ALA A 27 -5.69 -0.93 0.17
C ALA A 27 -4.98 -2.22 0.60
N VAL A 28 -4.44 -3.00 -0.36
CA VAL A 28 -3.69 -4.23 -0.10
C VAL A 28 -2.43 -3.93 0.72
N LEU A 29 -1.65 -2.94 0.31
CA LEU A 29 -0.42 -2.55 1.00
C LEU A 29 -0.69 -2.01 2.40
N SER A 30 -1.74 -1.20 2.56
CA SER A 30 -2.14 -0.67 3.87
C SER A 30 -2.62 -1.77 4.81
N LEU A 31 -3.35 -2.76 4.30
CA LEU A 31 -3.75 -3.93 5.07
C LEU A 31 -2.54 -4.75 5.52
N TRP A 32 -1.61 -5.02 4.60
CA TRP A 32 -0.41 -5.78 4.92
C TRP A 32 0.46 -5.06 5.95
N LEU A 33 0.71 -3.76 5.76
CA LEU A 33 1.47 -2.94 6.71
C LEU A 33 0.76 -2.83 8.07
N GLY A 34 -0.56 -2.61 8.07
CA GLY A 34 -1.36 -2.54 9.28
C GLY A 34 -1.32 -3.84 10.08
N TRP A 35 -1.39 -5.00 9.40
CA TRP A 35 -1.17 -6.30 10.03
C TRP A 35 0.22 -6.36 10.67
N THR A 36 1.29 -6.09 9.92
CA THR A 36 2.66 -6.14 10.45
C THR A 36 2.85 -5.24 11.67
N ILE A 37 2.28 -4.05 11.67
CA ILE A 37 2.33 -3.12 12.81
C ILE A 37 1.59 -3.70 14.01
N VAL A 38 0.35 -4.14 13.85
CA VAL A 38 -0.44 -4.67 14.98
C VAL A 38 0.22 -5.92 15.55
N TRP A 39 0.73 -6.80 14.71
CA TRP A 39 1.50 -7.97 15.15
C TRP A 39 2.75 -7.56 15.95
N GLY A 40 3.50 -6.58 15.48
CA GLY A 40 4.67 -6.06 16.21
C GLY A 40 4.30 -5.38 17.53
N LEU A 41 3.18 -4.64 17.57
CA LEU A 41 2.70 -3.97 18.79
C LEU A 41 2.18 -4.96 19.84
N ASP A 42 1.58 -6.07 19.40
CA ASP A 42 1.12 -7.16 20.27
C ASP A 42 2.30 -7.85 20.96
N LEU A 43 3.40 -8.11 20.23
CA LEU A 43 4.65 -8.61 20.82
C LEU A 43 5.24 -7.68 21.90
N LEU A 44 4.97 -6.38 21.80
CA LEU A 44 5.41 -5.36 22.76
C LEU A 44 4.38 -5.10 23.88
N GLY A 45 3.21 -5.75 23.84
CA GLY A 45 2.13 -5.55 24.81
C GLY A 45 1.43 -4.18 24.71
N VAL A 46 1.52 -3.50 23.56
CA VAL A 46 0.95 -2.15 23.35
C VAL A 46 -0.48 -2.20 22.84
N MET A 47 -0.82 -3.17 22.00
CA MET A 47 -2.12 -3.31 21.36
C MET A 47 -2.44 -4.79 21.13
N GLU A 48 -3.67 -5.21 21.40
CA GLU A 48 -4.12 -6.57 21.14
C GLU A 48 -4.25 -6.86 19.64
N TYR A 49 -3.69 -7.99 19.22
CA TYR A 49 -3.86 -8.48 17.85
C TYR A 49 -5.29 -8.97 17.58
N GLY A 50 -5.97 -8.34 16.63
CA GLY A 50 -7.30 -8.77 16.20
C GLY A 50 -7.78 -8.13 14.89
N PRO A 51 -8.86 -8.65 14.27
CA PRO A 51 -9.34 -8.15 12.99
C PRO A 51 -9.72 -6.67 13.03
N THR A 52 -10.32 -6.21 14.14
CA THR A 52 -10.76 -4.83 14.32
C THR A 52 -9.58 -3.86 14.47
N THR A 53 -8.54 -4.24 15.21
CA THR A 53 -7.33 -3.40 15.38
C THR A 53 -6.53 -3.34 14.08
N VAL A 54 -6.36 -4.48 13.39
CA VAL A 54 -5.74 -4.54 12.07
C VAL A 54 -6.49 -3.67 11.06
N ALA A 55 -7.82 -3.80 10.97
CA ALA A 55 -8.62 -2.99 10.06
C ALA A 55 -8.54 -1.49 10.38
N GLY A 56 -8.58 -1.12 11.66
CA GLY A 56 -8.45 0.27 12.10
C GLY A 56 -7.11 0.90 11.69
N VAL A 57 -6.00 0.20 11.96
CA VAL A 57 -4.66 0.67 11.59
C VAL A 57 -4.49 0.72 10.07
N ALA A 58 -4.95 -0.31 9.35
CA ALA A 58 -4.91 -0.34 7.89
C ALA A 58 -5.70 0.82 7.26
N LEU A 59 -6.90 1.11 7.76
CA LEU A 59 -7.70 2.24 7.27
C LEU A 59 -7.03 3.59 7.55
N ALA A 60 -6.40 3.75 8.71
CA ALA A 60 -5.64 4.96 9.01
C ALA A 60 -4.48 5.17 8.03
N ILE A 61 -3.69 4.13 7.78
CA ILE A 61 -2.59 4.15 6.81
C ILE A 61 -3.12 4.47 5.40
N PHE A 62 -4.16 3.76 4.98
CA PHE A 62 -4.78 3.96 3.67
C PHE A 62 -5.22 5.41 3.47
N ALA A 63 -5.89 6.00 4.47
CA ALA A 63 -6.37 7.37 4.43
C ALA A 63 -5.22 8.38 4.34
N VAL A 64 -4.15 8.17 5.12
CA VAL A 64 -2.95 9.01 5.06
C VAL A 64 -2.30 8.93 3.68
N THR A 65 -2.08 7.72 3.14
CA THR A 65 -1.51 7.55 1.81
C THR A 65 -2.40 8.18 0.73
N TYR A 66 -3.71 8.01 0.84
CA TYR A 66 -4.66 8.61 -0.09
C TYR A 66 -4.54 10.14 -0.10
N VAL A 67 -4.48 10.78 1.07
CA VAL A 67 -4.39 12.24 1.19
C VAL A 67 -3.02 12.79 0.79
N VAL A 68 -1.93 12.07 1.09
CA VAL A 68 -0.57 12.57 0.87
C VAL A 68 -0.07 12.31 -0.55
N VAL A 69 -0.48 11.18 -1.16
CA VAL A 69 0.11 10.69 -2.41
C VAL A 69 -0.87 10.79 -3.58
N LEU A 70 -2.15 10.48 -3.36
CA LEU A 70 -3.14 10.34 -4.45
C LEU A 70 -4.01 11.59 -4.65
N ARG A 71 -4.29 12.33 -3.57
CA ARG A 71 -5.00 13.60 -3.60
C ARG A 71 -4.09 14.73 -4.10
#